data_AF-A0A6P0Y8G3-F1
#
_entry.id   AF-A0A6P0Y8G3-F1
#
_cell.length_a   1.000
_cell.length_b   1.000
_cell.length_c   1.000
_cell.angle_alpha   90.00
_cell.angle_beta   90.00
_cell.angle_gamma   90.00
#
_symmetry.space_group_name_H-M   'P 1'
#
loop_
_entity.id
_entity.type
_entity.pdbx_description
1 polymer ?
#
loop_
_entity_poly.entity_id
_entity_poly.type
_entity_poly.pdbx_seq_one_letter_code
_entity_poly.pdbx_strand_id
1 'polypeptide(L)'
;MNDTTNELLENMPREQRVGQLRNLIETLHIADEVASKGYLITSSELADLMDINASAVTSRGDHWVWRNWVVSRVRREGNQSAIRFC
;
A
#
# COMPACT_ATOMS: atom_id res chain seq x y z
N MET A 1 2.93 16.47 17.39
CA MET A 1 2.49 15.52 18.44
C MET A 1 2.72 14.12 17.88
N ASN A 2 3.98 13.71 17.75
CA ASN A 2 4.36 12.47 17.05
C ASN A 2 5.31 11.59 17.87
N ASP A 3 5.77 12.07 19.03
CA ASP A 3 6.73 11.35 19.88
C ASP A 3 6.10 10.17 20.62
N THR A 4 4.83 10.28 21.02
CA THR A 4 4.12 9.20 21.74
C THR A 4 3.97 7.93 20.91
N THR A 5 3.78 8.04 19.60
CA THR A 5 3.69 6.88 18.70
C THR A 5 5.03 6.15 18.59
N ASN A 6 6.15 6.89 18.63
CA ASN A 6 7.48 6.30 18.54
C ASN A 6 7.89 5.61 19.85
N GLU A 7 7.59 6.21 21.01
CA GLU A 7 7.84 5.59 22.32
C GLU A 7 7.00 4.32 22.55
N LEU A 8 5.79 4.25 21.99
CA LEU A 8 4.96 3.04 22.03
C LEU A 8 5.50 1.93 21.10
N LEU A 9 6.13 2.29 19.98
CA LEU A 9 6.79 1.33 19.08
C LEU A 9 8.07 0.77 19.70
N GLU A 10 8.86 1.58 20.42
CA GLU A 10 10.08 1.12 21.09
C GLU A 10 9.81 0.20 22.29
N ASN A 11 8.70 0.42 23.00
CA ASN A 11 8.25 -0.40 24.13
C ASN A 11 7.49 -1.67 23.73
N MET A 12 7.27 -1.91 22.44
CA MET A 12 6.66 -3.17 22.01
C MET A 12 7.61 -4.35 22.20
N PRO A 13 7.09 -5.49 22.71
CA PRO A 13 7.82 -6.74 22.75
C PRO A 13 8.48 -7.01 21.39
N ARG A 14 9.74 -7.46 21.42
CA ARG A 14 10.52 -7.70 20.20
C ARG A 14 9.78 -8.59 19.20
N GLU A 15 9.02 -9.56 19.70
CA GLU A 15 8.18 -10.45 18.88
C GLU A 15 7.11 -9.70 18.08
N GLN A 16 6.47 -8.69 18.68
CA GLN A 16 5.44 -7.89 18.04
C GLN A 16 6.03 -6.96 16.98
N ARG A 17 7.19 -6.36 17.26
CA ARG A 17 7.94 -5.57 16.26
C ARG A 17 8.39 -6.43 15.07
N VAL A 18 8.90 -7.64 15.34
CA VAL A 18 9.28 -8.58 14.27
C VAL A 18 8.06 -9.02 13.47
N GLY A 19 6.91 -9.22 14.11
CA GLY A 19 5.64 -9.51 13.43
C GLY A 19 5.22 -8.39 12.47
N GLN A 20 5.27 -7.13 12.90
CA GLN A 20 4.96 -5.99 12.04
C GLN A 20 5.92 -5.88 10.85
N LEU A 21 7.21 -6.13 11.06
CA LEU A 21 8.19 -6.15 9.98
C LEU A 21 7.94 -7.29 8.98
N ARG A 22 7.52 -8.46 9.45
CA ARG A 22 7.13 -9.57 8.56
C ARG A 22 5.92 -9.21 7.71
N ASN A 23 4.87 -8.68 8.33
CA ASN A 23 3.69 -8.22 7.60
C ASN A 23 4.06 -7.15 6.57
N LEU A 24 4.93 -6.21 6.93
CA LEU A 24 5.42 -5.20 6.01
C LEU A 24 6.17 -5.83 4.83
N ILE A 25 7.05 -6.79 5.07
CA ILE A 25 7.80 -7.49 4.01
C ILE A 25 6.84 -8.26 3.09
N GLU A 26 5.81 -8.91 3.65
CA GLU A 26 4.78 -9.59 2.86
C GLU A 26 4.03 -8.61 1.96
N THR A 27 3.61 -7.45 2.48
CA THR A 27 3.01 -6.37 1.68
C THR A 27 3.93 -5.93 0.53
N LEU A 28 5.23 -5.77 0.80
CA LEU A 28 6.21 -5.38 -0.22
C LEU A 28 6.38 -6.46 -1.29
N HIS A 29 6.38 -7.74 -0.91
CA HIS A 29 6.43 -8.85 -1.86
C HIS A 29 5.18 -8.90 -2.75
N ILE A 30 3.99 -8.71 -2.19
CA ILE A 30 2.76 -8.67 -2.98
C ILE A 30 2.79 -7.50 -3.97
N ALA A 31 3.23 -6.32 -3.53
CA ALA A 31 3.36 -5.16 -4.41
C ALA A 31 4.36 -5.43 -5.55
N ASP A 32 5.48 -6.06 -5.24
CA ASP A 32 6.50 -6.43 -6.23
C ASP A 32 5.99 -7.49 -7.24
N GLU A 33 5.23 -8.47 -6.77
CA GLU A 33 4.62 -9.47 -7.64
C GLU A 33 3.57 -8.84 -8.57
N VAL A 34 2.71 -7.96 -8.04
CA VAL A 34 1.72 -7.23 -8.84
C VAL A 34 2.40 -6.35 -9.89
N ALA A 35 3.49 -5.66 -9.53
CA ALA A 35 4.28 -4.86 -10.46
C ALA A 35 4.96 -5.71 -11.53
N SER A 36 5.68 -6.76 -11.14
CA SER A 36 6.45 -7.62 -12.04
C SER A 36 5.58 -8.41 -13.01
N LYS A 37 4.37 -8.82 -12.58
CA LYS A 37 3.39 -9.50 -13.44
C LYS A 37 2.49 -8.53 -14.21
N GLY A 38 2.52 -7.23 -13.88
CA GLY A 38 1.68 -6.21 -14.50
C GLY A 38 0.19 -6.39 -14.23
N TYR A 39 -0.17 -6.99 -13.09
CA TYR A 39 -1.56 -7.19 -12.71
C TYR A 39 -2.29 -5.85 -12.48
N LEU A 40 -3.59 -5.86 -12.77
CA LEU A 40 -4.47 -4.72 -12.50
C LEU A 40 -5.29 -5.05 -11.26
N ILE A 41 -5.06 -4.30 -10.19
CA ILE A 41 -5.83 -4.40 -8.94
C ILE A 41 -6.83 -3.25 -8.85
N THR A 42 -7.86 -3.40 -8.04
CA THR A 42 -8.84 -2.35 -7.78
C THR A 42 -8.28 -1.30 -6.80
N SER A 43 -8.91 -0.13 -6.77
CA SER A 43 -8.57 0.91 -5.79
C SER A 43 -8.77 0.44 -4.34
N SER A 44 -9.71 -0.48 -4.09
CA SER A 44 -9.96 -1.07 -2.77
C SER A 44 -8.88 -2.07 -2.38
N GLU A 45 -8.51 -3.00 -3.26
CA GLU A 45 -7.43 -3.97 -3.00
C GLU A 45 -6.10 -3.26 -2.76
N LEU A 46 -5.83 -2.17 -3.48
CA LEU A 46 -4.66 -1.34 -3.19
C LEU A 46 -4.76 -0.68 -1.81
N ALA A 47 -5.93 -0.17 -1.44
CA ALA A 47 -6.14 0.46 -0.14
C ALA A 47 -5.90 -0.52 1.01
N ASP A 48 -6.40 -1.75 0.87
CA ASP A 48 -6.18 -2.85 1.80
C ASP A 48 -4.69 -3.22 1.89
N LEU A 49 -3.99 -3.28 0.74
CA LEU A 49 -2.55 -3.57 0.70
C LEU A 49 -1.71 -2.47 1.38
N MET A 50 -2.12 -1.21 1.21
CA MET A 50 -1.43 -0.04 1.76
C MET A 50 -1.79 0.26 3.22
N ASP A 51 -2.79 -0.44 3.78
CA ASP A 51 -3.41 -0.12 5.07
C ASP A 51 -3.87 1.36 5.16
N ILE A 52 -4.55 1.82 4.10
CA ILE A 52 -5.13 3.17 4.04
C ILE A 52 -6.58 3.12 3.55
N ASN A 53 -7.31 4.22 3.70
CA ASN A 53 -8.65 4.33 3.13
C ASN A 53 -8.61 4.44 1.58
N ALA A 54 -9.57 3.81 0.90
CA ALA A 54 -9.71 3.91 -0.56
C ALA A 54 -9.92 5.36 -1.06
N SER A 55 -10.49 6.22 -0.21
CA SER A 55 -10.59 7.67 -0.50
C SER A 55 -9.21 8.34 -0.57
N ALA A 56 -8.23 7.91 0.23
CA ALA A 56 -6.86 8.40 0.19
C ALA A 56 -6.09 7.92 -1.05
N VAL A 57 -6.41 6.73 -1.57
CA VAL A 57 -5.91 6.27 -2.88
C VAL A 57 -6.49 7.14 -3.99
N THR A 58 -7.77 7.50 -3.88
CA THR A 58 -8.48 8.32 -4.89
C THR A 58 -8.03 9.77 -4.92
N SER A 59 -7.72 10.35 -3.77
CA SER A 59 -7.26 11.75 -3.68
C SER A 59 -5.84 11.98 -4.19
N ARG A 60 -5.00 10.93 -4.26
CA ARG A 60 -3.60 11.03 -4.75
C ARG A 60 -3.47 11.22 -6.26
N GLY A 61 -4.57 11.10 -7.01
CA GLY A 61 -4.63 11.39 -8.44
C GLY A 61 -4.47 10.15 -9.32
N ASP A 62 -3.95 10.37 -10.53
CA ASP A 62 -3.82 9.34 -11.57
C ASP A 62 -2.42 8.70 -11.62
N HIS A 63 -1.37 9.43 -11.22
CA HIS A 63 0.00 8.91 -11.16
C HIS A 63 0.69 9.41 -9.90
N TRP A 64 1.18 8.51 -9.06
CA TRP A 64 1.96 8.87 -7.87
C TRP A 64 2.97 7.79 -7.53
N VAL A 65 3.99 8.15 -6.75
CA VAL A 65 5.00 7.21 -6.27
C VAL A 65 4.59 6.68 -4.91
N TRP A 66 4.61 5.36 -4.73
CA TRP A 66 4.51 4.71 -3.43
C TRP A 66 5.74 3.86 -3.18
N ARG A 67 6.58 4.30 -2.23
CA ARG A 67 7.87 3.67 -1.91
C ARG A 67 8.72 3.53 -3.18
N ASN A 68 8.91 2.31 -3.69
CA ASN A 68 9.75 2.01 -4.86
C ASN A 68 8.93 1.85 -6.15
N TRP A 69 7.60 1.91 -6.10
CA TRP A 69 6.74 1.66 -7.25
C TRP A 69 5.99 2.89 -7.70
N VAL A 70 5.75 2.98 -9.01
CA VAL A 70 4.89 4.01 -9.60
C VAL A 70 3.48 3.45 -9.73
N VAL A 71 2.54 4.11 -9.08
CA VAL A 71 1.14 3.74 -9.10
C VAL A 71 0.42 4.55 -10.16
N SER A 72 -0.23 3.86 -11.09
CA SER A 72 -0.94 4.46 -12.22
C SER A 72 -2.40 4.04 -12.21
N ARG A 73 -3.32 4.99 -12.26
CA ARG A 73 -4.76 4.73 -12.35
C ARG A 73 -5.14 4.43 -13.79
N VAL A 74 -5.80 3.30 -13.98
CA VAL A 74 -6.37 2.85 -15.25
C VAL A 74 -7.89 2.87 -15.12
N ARG A 75 -8.58 3.62 -15.97
CA ARG A 75 -10.05 3.60 -16.02
C ARG A 75 -10.48 2.33 -16.77
N ARG A 76 -11.32 1.50 -16.13
CA ARG A 76 -12.02 0.40 -16.82
C ARG A 76 -13.36 0.92 -17.36
N GLU A 77 -13.98 0.21 -18.30
CA GLU A 77 -15.36 0.52 -18.70
C GLU A 77 -16.30 0.32 -17.49
N GLY A 78 -17.06 1.36 -17.15
CA GLY A 78 -17.80 1.48 -15.90
C GLY A 78 -17.08 2.38 -14.89
N ASN A 79 -17.77 2.91 -13.88
CA ASN A 79 -17.18 3.82 -12.87
C ASN A 79 -16.06 3.22 -11.99
N GLN A 80 -15.45 2.09 -12.40
CA GLN A 80 -14.41 1.38 -11.69
C GLN A 80 -13.02 1.89 -12.10
N SER A 81 -12.27 2.40 -11.11
CA SER A 81 -10.86 2.74 -11.25
C SER A 81 -9.99 1.54 -10.85
N ALA A 82 -9.28 0.98 -11.82
CA ALA A 82 -8.21 0.02 -11.60
C ALA A 82 -6.88 0.74 -11.40
N ILE A 83 -5.94 0.05 -10.78
CA ILE A 83 -4.61 0.54 -10.45
C ILE A 83 -3.57 -0.46 -11.00
N ARG A 84 -2.52 0.09 -11.59
CA ARG A 84 -1.34 -0.64 -12.04
C ARG A 84 -0.13 -0.18 -11.23
N PHE A 85 0.69 -1.14 -10.81
CA PHE A 85 2.05 -0.87 -10.37
C PHE A 85 3.02 -0.97 -11.55
N CYS A 86 3.94 -0.02 -11.64
CA CYS A 86 5.04 0.06 -12.59
C CYS A 86 6.36 0.22 -11.84
#